data_AF-A0A5E4YI05-F1
#
_entry.id   AF-A0A5E4YI05-F1
#
_cell.length_a   1.000
_cell.length_b   1.000
_cell.length_c   1.000
_cell.angle_alpha   90.00
_cell.angle_beta   90.00
_cell.angle_gamma   90.00
#
_symmetry.space_group_name_H-M   'P 1'
#
loop_
_entity.id
_entity.type
_entity.pdbx_description
1 polymer ?
#
loop_
_entity_poly.entity_id
_entity_poly.type
_entity_poly.pdbx_seq_one_letter_code
_entity_poly.pdbx_strand_id
1 'polypeptide(L)'
;MNIGQAAQASGVTAKMIRYYESIGLMPPSPRSEAGYRRYGEQDLHLLRFIRQSRRLGFGIDQIRQLLALWQDRGRSSAQVKALAQSHVDELNQRIGELVAMRDTLSHLAMHCHGDDRPDCPILEGIAAAALPDNVATKAECSSNAMTSCSPAQQAAATAAAATEAPAPAGNALGEGEGQPRHIPQG
;
A
#
# COMPACT_ATOMS: atom_id res chain seq x y z
N MET A 1 8.14 17.11 -22.76
CA MET A 1 7.00 16.58 -23.55
C MET A 1 5.68 17.02 -22.93
N ASN A 2 4.58 17.09 -23.70
CA ASN A 2 3.24 17.39 -23.17
C ASN A 2 2.58 16.15 -22.54
N ILE A 3 1.41 16.31 -21.91
CA ILE A 3 0.73 15.18 -21.22
C ILE A 3 0.28 14.06 -22.17
N GLY A 4 -0.08 14.39 -23.41
CA GLY A 4 -0.49 13.40 -24.41
C GLY A 4 0.69 12.53 -24.86
N GLN A 5 1.83 13.18 -25.13
CA GLN A 5 3.09 12.51 -25.43
C GLN A 5 3.56 11.65 -24.26
N ALA A 6 3.48 12.17 -23.03
CA ALA A 6 3.83 11.42 -21.83
C ALA A 6 2.93 10.19 -21.63
N ALA A 7 1.64 10.34 -21.90
CA ALA A 7 0.68 9.24 -21.81
C ALA A 7 1.01 8.11 -22.80
N GLN A 8 1.31 8.47 -24.05
CA GLN A 8 1.69 7.51 -25.08
C GLN A 8 3.02 6.82 -24.74
N ALA A 9 4.02 7.57 -24.28
CA ALA A 9 5.35 7.03 -23.97
C ALA A 9 5.39 6.17 -22.69
N SER A 10 4.54 6.46 -21.71
CA SER A 10 4.47 5.69 -20.45
C SER A 10 3.46 4.55 -20.48
N GLY A 11 2.51 4.57 -21.43
CA GLY A 11 1.38 3.63 -21.45
C GLY A 11 0.35 3.87 -20.34
N VAL A 12 0.33 5.08 -19.77
CA VAL A 12 -0.62 5.54 -18.74
C VAL A 12 -1.52 6.60 -19.36
N THR A 13 -2.83 6.54 -19.15
CA THR A 13 -3.73 7.55 -19.75
C THR A 13 -3.50 8.94 -19.14
N ALA A 14 -3.74 10.01 -19.91
CA ALA A 14 -3.61 11.38 -19.42
C ALA A 14 -4.52 11.68 -18.21
N LYS A 15 -5.66 11.00 -18.08
CA LYS A 15 -6.53 11.06 -16.89
C LYS A 15 -5.81 10.50 -15.66
N MET A 16 -5.17 9.34 -15.80
CA MET A 16 -4.44 8.68 -14.72
C MET A 16 -3.19 9.46 -14.32
N ILE A 17 -2.47 10.10 -15.26
CA ILE A 17 -1.35 10.98 -14.94
C ILE A 17 -1.81 12.12 -14.02
N ARG A 18 -2.90 12.82 -14.38
CA ARG A 18 -3.49 13.88 -13.54
C ARG A 18 -3.93 13.36 -12.18
N TYR A 19 -4.49 12.15 -12.13
CA TYR A 19 -4.88 11.53 -10.88
C TYR A 19 -3.66 11.25 -9.97
N TYR A 20 -2.58 10.69 -10.51
CA TYR A 20 -1.35 10.45 -9.75
C TYR A 20 -0.69 11.74 -9.25
N GLU A 21 -0.74 12.82 -10.03
CA GLU A 21 -0.36 14.15 -9.54
C GLU A 21 -1.26 14.61 -8.38
N SER A 22 -2.59 14.45 -8.50
CA SER A 22 -3.55 14.92 -7.49
C SER A 22 -3.42 14.24 -6.13
N ILE A 23 -3.04 12.96 -6.11
CA ILE A 23 -2.79 12.18 -4.89
C ILE A 23 -1.33 12.29 -4.42
N GLY A 24 -0.51 13.11 -5.08
CA GLY A 24 0.90 13.32 -4.74
C GLY A 24 1.77 12.08 -4.89
N LEU A 25 1.44 11.19 -5.84
CA LEU A 25 2.28 10.02 -6.16
C LEU A 25 3.42 10.38 -7.13
N MET A 26 3.23 11.46 -7.88
CA MET A 26 4.22 12.06 -8.78
C MET A 26 4.42 13.54 -8.38
N PRO A 27 5.66 14.05 -8.40
CA PRO A 27 5.90 15.47 -8.17
C PRO A 27 5.14 16.31 -9.21
N PRO A 28 4.62 17.50 -8.82
CA PRO A 28 3.90 18.34 -9.76
C PRO A 28 4.83 18.77 -10.90
N SER A 29 4.40 18.50 -12.15
CA SER A 29 5.16 18.85 -13.33
C SER A 29 5.35 20.38 -13.44
N PRO A 30 6.57 20.87 -13.73
CA PRO A 30 6.80 22.29 -13.93
C PRO A 30 5.96 22.81 -15.09
N ARG A 31 5.38 24.00 -14.91
CA ARG A 31 4.65 24.69 -15.97
C ARG A 31 5.65 25.42 -16.87
N SER A 32 5.45 25.33 -18.17
CA SER A 32 6.15 26.21 -19.12
C SER A 32 5.69 27.65 -18.96
N GLU A 33 6.44 28.59 -19.54
CA GLU A 33 6.05 30.01 -19.62
C GLU A 33 4.68 30.20 -20.29
N ALA A 34 4.31 29.29 -21.19
CA ALA A 34 3.00 29.24 -21.84
C ALA A 34 1.89 28.54 -21.01
N GLY A 35 2.16 28.16 -19.75
CA GLY A 35 1.18 27.59 -18.82
C GLY A 35 0.94 26.06 -18.95
N TYR A 36 1.64 25.37 -19.85
CA TYR A 36 1.46 23.93 -20.07
C TYR A 36 2.36 23.08 -19.16
N ARG A 37 1.87 21.93 -18.69
CA ARG A 37 2.69 20.94 -17.95
C ARG A 37 3.74 20.30 -18.87
N ARG A 38 4.98 20.23 -18.39
CA ARG A 38 6.11 19.57 -19.09
C ARG A 38 6.59 18.34 -18.33
N TYR A 39 6.52 17.19 -18.99
CA TYR A 39 7.08 15.95 -18.48
C TYR A 39 8.48 15.73 -19.07
N GLY A 40 9.39 15.21 -18.25
CA GLY A 40 10.74 14.79 -18.62
C GLY A 40 10.89 13.28 -18.66
N GLU A 41 12.10 12.80 -18.93
CA GLU A 41 12.39 11.36 -18.97
C GLU A 41 12.24 10.70 -17.59
N GLN A 42 12.63 11.43 -16.53
CA GLN A 42 12.45 10.96 -15.14
C GLN A 42 10.98 10.70 -14.81
N ASP A 43 10.08 11.57 -15.27
CA ASP A 43 8.64 11.40 -15.10
C ASP A 43 8.13 10.16 -15.84
N LEU A 44 8.65 9.89 -17.04
CA LEU A 44 8.30 8.68 -17.78
C LEU A 44 8.76 7.41 -17.06
N HIS A 45 9.98 7.40 -16.51
CA HIS A 45 10.46 6.29 -15.69
C HIS A 45 9.56 6.06 -14.48
N LEU A 46 9.13 7.14 -13.80
CA LEU A 46 8.22 7.07 -12.67
C LEU A 46 6.84 6.51 -13.09
N LEU A 47 6.27 6.99 -14.18
CA LEU A 47 4.97 6.51 -14.68
C LEU A 47 5.03 5.03 -15.10
N ARG A 48 6.11 4.61 -15.75
CA ARG A 48 6.35 3.20 -16.10
C ARG A 48 6.44 2.34 -14.85
N PHE A 49 7.13 2.82 -13.81
CA PHE A 49 7.23 2.14 -12.52
C PHE A 49 5.87 1.99 -11.82
N ILE A 50 5.09 3.07 -11.74
CA ILE A 50 3.74 3.06 -11.16
C ILE A 50 2.85 2.09 -11.93
N ARG A 51 2.90 2.12 -13.27
CA ARG A 51 2.12 1.21 -14.12
C ARG A 51 2.47 -0.25 -13.83
N GLN A 52 3.75 -0.60 -13.76
CA GLN A 52 4.18 -1.97 -13.50
C GLN A 52 3.79 -2.43 -12.09
N SER A 53 3.96 -1.56 -11.09
CA SER A 53 3.60 -1.87 -9.71
C SER A 53 2.09 -2.15 -9.59
N ARG A 54 1.24 -1.35 -10.25
CA ARG A 54 -0.19 -1.63 -10.33
C ARG A 54 -0.54 -2.93 -11.03
N ARG A 55 0.23 -3.33 -12.04
CA ARG A 55 0.03 -4.63 -12.72
C ARG A 55 0.34 -5.82 -11.83
N LEU A 56 1.21 -5.65 -10.84
CA LEU A 56 1.53 -6.66 -9.83
C LEU A 56 0.53 -6.68 -8.67
N GLY A 57 -0.49 -5.81 -8.72
CA GLY A 57 -1.54 -5.75 -7.70
C GLY A 57 -1.18 -4.90 -6.47
N PHE A 58 -0.06 -4.16 -6.49
CA PHE A 58 0.24 -3.24 -5.40
C PHE A 58 -0.80 -2.12 -5.30
N GLY A 59 -1.25 -1.85 -4.08
CA GLY A 59 -2.10 -0.71 -3.75
C GLY A 59 -1.35 0.63 -3.86
N ILE A 60 -2.08 1.75 -3.87
CA ILE A 60 -1.50 3.09 -4.00
C ILE A 60 -0.50 3.38 -2.87
N ASP A 61 -0.81 2.96 -1.63
CA ASP A 61 0.06 3.20 -0.47
C ASP A 61 1.35 2.38 -0.55
N GLN A 62 1.27 1.11 -0.95
CA GLN A 62 2.45 0.28 -1.19
C GLN A 62 3.31 0.84 -2.34
N ILE A 63 2.69 1.36 -3.40
CA ILE A 63 3.42 2.02 -4.49
C ILE A 63 4.15 3.27 -3.99
N ARG A 64 3.55 4.05 -3.09
CA ARG A 64 4.21 5.21 -2.47
C ARG A 64 5.46 4.78 -1.69
N GLN A 65 5.37 3.72 -0.90
CA GLN A 65 6.50 3.17 -0.16
C GLN A 65 7.60 2.66 -1.11
N LEU A 66 7.22 1.91 -2.15
CA LEU A 66 8.13 1.45 -3.20
C LEU A 66 8.84 2.62 -3.89
N LEU A 67 8.13 3.73 -4.15
CA LEU A 67 8.70 4.91 -4.77
C LEU A 67 9.70 5.62 -3.85
N ALA A 68 9.39 5.77 -2.57
CA ALA A 68 10.32 6.32 -1.58
C ALA A 68 11.61 5.48 -1.52
N LEU A 69 11.45 4.15 -1.45
CA LEU A 69 12.56 3.20 -1.50
C LEU A 69 13.26 3.17 -2.85
N TRP A 70 12.66 3.61 -3.95
CA TRP A 70 13.30 3.63 -5.27
C TRP A 70 14.13 4.88 -5.51
N GLN A 71 13.69 6.01 -4.94
CA GLN A 71 14.39 7.30 -5.03
C GLN A 71 15.60 7.37 -4.09
N ASP A 72 15.57 6.65 -2.96
CA ASP A 72 16.71 6.57 -2.05
C ASP A 72 17.86 5.74 -2.65
N ARG A 73 19.00 6.41 -2.91
CA ARG A 73 20.22 5.81 -3.46
C ARG A 73 21.05 5.06 -2.41
N GLY A 74 20.80 5.27 -1.11
CA GLY A 74 21.48 4.61 0.02
C GLY A 74 20.74 3.40 0.59
N ARG A 75 19.65 2.99 -0.06
CA ARG A 75 18.72 1.96 0.44
C ARG A 75 19.38 0.61 0.73
N SER A 76 18.91 -0.03 1.80
CA SER A 76 19.11 -1.47 1.98
C SER A 76 18.09 -2.24 1.12
N SER A 77 18.56 -3.23 0.37
CA SER A 77 17.69 -4.14 -0.41
C SER A 77 16.73 -4.95 0.48
N ALA A 78 17.01 -5.01 1.78
CA ALA A 78 16.19 -5.69 2.78
C ALA A 78 14.77 -5.13 2.87
N GLN A 79 14.59 -3.81 2.87
CA GLN A 79 13.26 -3.18 2.98
C GLN A 79 12.40 -3.45 1.75
N VAL A 80 12.99 -3.37 0.55
CA VAL A 80 12.29 -3.68 -0.70
C VAL A 80 11.88 -5.16 -0.73
N LYS A 81 12.77 -6.05 -0.30
CA LYS A 81 12.49 -7.49 -0.20
C LYS A 81 11.35 -7.77 0.78
N ALA A 82 11.36 -7.15 1.96
CA ALA A 82 10.31 -7.33 2.96
C ALA A 82 8.93 -6.91 2.45
N LEU A 83 8.84 -5.75 1.78
CA LEU A 83 7.60 -5.27 1.19
C LEU A 83 7.08 -6.19 0.07
N ALA A 84 7.98 -6.68 -0.79
CA ALA A 84 7.63 -7.63 -1.83
C ALA A 84 7.14 -8.96 -1.25
N GLN A 85 7.80 -9.46 -0.19
CA GLN A 85 7.43 -10.72 0.46
C GLN A 85 6.06 -10.61 1.15
N SER A 86 5.80 -9.51 1.86
CA SER A 86 4.48 -9.25 2.46
C SER A 86 3.36 -9.30 1.42
N HIS A 87 3.57 -8.69 0.25
CA HIS A 87 2.58 -8.72 -0.83
C HIS A 87 2.41 -10.11 -1.44
N VAL A 88 3.50 -10.89 -1.55
CA VAL A 88 3.42 -12.30 -1.96
C VAL A 88 2.59 -13.11 -0.96
N ASP A 89 2.76 -12.88 0.33
CA ASP A 89 2.01 -13.59 1.38
C ASP A 89 0.52 -13.21 1.34
N GLU A 90 0.19 -11.93 1.16
CA GLU A 90 -1.20 -11.45 0.93
C GLU A 90 -1.84 -12.11 -0.31
N LEU A 91 -1.09 -12.21 -1.42
CA LEU A 91 -1.56 -12.87 -2.63
C LEU A 91 -1.79 -14.37 -2.40
N ASN A 92 -0.90 -15.04 -1.69
CA ASN A 92 -1.03 -16.46 -1.38
C ASN A 92 -2.26 -16.73 -0.50
N GLN A 93 -2.53 -15.87 0.48
CA GLN A 93 -3.76 -15.96 1.28
C GLN A 93 -4.99 -15.83 0.39
N ARG A 94 -5.02 -14.82 -0.50
CA ARG A 94 -6.16 -14.62 -1.40
C ARG A 94 -6.33 -15.76 -2.39
N ILE A 95 -5.23 -16.35 -2.88
CA ILE A 95 -5.27 -17.55 -3.72
C ILE A 95 -5.90 -18.71 -2.96
N GLY A 96 -5.52 -18.92 -1.69
CA GLY A 96 -6.12 -19.97 -0.85
C GLY A 96 -7.63 -19.82 -0.70
N GLU A 97 -8.10 -18.60 -0.43
CA GLU A 97 -9.53 -18.28 -0.36
C GLU A 97 -10.26 -18.55 -1.69
N LEU A 98 -9.69 -18.10 -2.80
CA LEU A 98 -10.25 -18.31 -4.15
C LEU A 98 -10.29 -19.78 -4.55
N VAL A 99 -9.27 -20.55 -4.16
CA VAL A 99 -9.22 -22.00 -4.37
C VAL A 99 -10.32 -22.68 -3.56
N ALA A 100 -10.49 -22.35 -2.29
CA ALA A 100 -11.55 -22.92 -1.45
C ALA A 100 -12.96 -22.63 -2.00
N MET A 101 -13.19 -21.39 -2.46
CA MET A 101 -14.45 -21.02 -3.12
C MET A 101 -14.69 -21.81 -4.41
N ARG A 102 -13.67 -21.88 -5.28
CA ARG A 102 -13.73 -22.66 -6.54
C ARG A 102 -14.03 -24.13 -6.25
N ASP A 103 -13.37 -24.72 -5.27
CA ASP A 103 -13.49 -26.14 -4.96
C ASP A 103 -14.89 -26.45 -4.40
N THR A 104 -15.45 -25.55 -3.59
CA THR A 104 -16.84 -25.64 -3.12
C THR A 104 -17.83 -25.60 -4.29
N LEU A 105 -17.70 -24.62 -5.19
CA LEU A 105 -18.57 -24.51 -6.36
C LEU A 105 -18.42 -25.70 -7.30
N SER A 106 -17.19 -26.19 -7.48
CA SER A 106 -16.90 -27.34 -8.33
C SER A 106 -17.51 -28.62 -7.74
N HIS A 107 -17.44 -28.79 -6.41
CA HIS A 107 -18.08 -29.89 -5.70
C HIS A 107 -19.60 -29.86 -5.90
N LEU A 108 -20.25 -28.70 -5.68
CA LEU A 108 -21.70 -28.57 -5.88
C LEU A 108 -22.11 -28.82 -7.34
N ALA A 109 -21.33 -28.33 -8.30
CA ALA A 109 -21.59 -28.54 -9.72
C ALA A 109 -21.49 -30.01 -10.12
N MET A 110 -20.53 -30.78 -9.59
CA MET A 110 -20.41 -32.22 -9.86
C MET A 110 -21.61 -33.04 -9.39
N HIS A 111 -22.31 -32.57 -8.35
CA HIS A 111 -23.48 -33.26 -7.80
C HIS A 111 -24.80 -32.78 -8.44
N CYS A 112 -24.75 -31.76 -9.29
CA CYS A 112 -25.90 -31.30 -10.05
C CYS A 112 -26.04 -32.09 -11.36
N HIS A 113 -27.24 -32.54 -11.66
CA HIS A 113 -27.52 -33.31 -12.87
C HIS A 113 -27.62 -32.43 -14.12
N GLY A 114 -27.90 -31.13 -13.96
CA GLY A 114 -27.96 -30.16 -15.04
C GLY A 114 -29.12 -30.37 -16.03
N ASP A 115 -30.22 -30.97 -15.59
CA ASP A 115 -31.43 -31.22 -16.37
C ASP A 115 -32.58 -30.27 -15.97
N ASP A 116 -33.76 -30.43 -16.58
CA ASP A 116 -34.95 -29.59 -16.34
C ASP A 116 -35.63 -29.85 -14.97
N ARG A 117 -34.94 -30.51 -14.02
CA ARG A 117 -35.49 -30.79 -12.69
C ARG A 117 -35.39 -29.55 -11.78
N PRO A 118 -36.38 -29.36 -10.89
CA PRO A 118 -36.36 -28.26 -9.93
C PRO A 118 -35.35 -28.49 -8.78
N ASP A 119 -34.96 -29.75 -8.53
CA ASP A 119 -34.06 -30.13 -7.43
C ASP A 119 -32.61 -29.84 -7.84
N CYS A 120 -32.06 -28.74 -7.33
CA CYS A 120 -30.71 -28.28 -7.66
C CYS A 120 -29.81 -28.24 -6.42
N PRO A 121 -28.91 -29.24 -6.26
CA PRO A 121 -27.96 -29.31 -5.14
C PRO A 121 -27.06 -28.08 -5.01
N ILE A 122 -26.88 -27.30 -6.08
CA ILE A 122 -26.12 -26.03 -6.03
C ILE A 122 -26.87 -24.98 -5.24
N LEU A 123 -28.18 -24.81 -5.48
CA LEU A 123 -28.99 -23.81 -4.78
C LEU A 123 -29.16 -24.18 -3.31
N GLU A 124 -29.39 -25.47 -3.03
CA GLU A 124 -29.43 -25.99 -1.67
C GLU A 124 -28.09 -25.83 -0.95
N GLY A 125 -26.99 -26.15 -1.63
CA GLY A 125 -25.64 -26.02 -1.09
C GLY A 125 -25.25 -24.57 -0.78
N ILE A 126 -25.61 -23.60 -1.63
CA ILE A 126 -25.35 -22.18 -1.38
C ILE A 126 -26.26 -21.65 -0.26
N ALA A 127 -27.50 -22.11 -0.17
CA ALA A 127 -28.43 -21.71 0.90
C ALA A 127 -28.07 -22.32 2.26
N ALA A 128 -27.51 -23.53 2.28
CA ALA A 128 -27.10 -24.25 3.48
C ALA A 128 -25.67 -23.90 3.94
N ALA A 129 -24.78 -23.57 3.01
CA ALA A 129 -23.44 -23.10 3.34
C ALA A 129 -23.54 -21.70 3.95
N ALA A 130 -23.22 -21.58 5.23
CA ALA A 130 -22.58 -20.38 5.73
C ALA A 130 -21.25 -20.25 4.98
N LEU A 131 -21.28 -19.62 3.80
CA LEU A 131 -20.08 -19.27 3.06
C LEU A 131 -19.14 -18.55 4.05
N PRO A 132 -17.83 -18.84 4.05
CA PRO A 132 -16.91 -18.19 4.98
C PRO A 132 -17.07 -16.67 4.85
N ASP A 133 -17.52 -16.04 5.94
CA ASP A 133 -17.69 -14.59 6.05
C ASP A 133 -16.33 -13.91 5.82
N ASN A 134 -15.99 -13.58 4.57
CA ASN A 134 -14.78 -12.81 4.32
C ASN A 134 -14.87 -11.96 3.05
N VAL A 135 -15.71 -10.93 3.14
CA VAL A 135 -15.34 -9.64 2.56
C VAL A 135 -14.64 -8.88 3.68
N ALA A 136 -13.31 -8.94 3.69
CA ALA A 136 -12.49 -7.92 4.32
C ALA A 136 -12.75 -6.58 3.61
N THR A 137 -13.90 -5.96 3.91
CA THR A 137 -14.06 -4.52 3.81
C THR A 137 -13.05 -3.95 4.79
N LYS A 138 -11.93 -3.44 4.24
CA LYS A 138 -11.01 -2.56 4.94
C LYS A 138 -11.82 -1.37 5.46
N ALA A 139 -12.32 -1.51 6.68
CA ALA A 139 -12.78 -0.42 7.50
C ALA A 139 -11.56 0.42 7.86
N GLU A 140 -11.16 1.32 6.98
CA GLU A 140 -10.41 2.50 7.41
C GLU A 140 -11.40 3.49 7.99
N CYS A 141 -11.69 3.29 9.28
CA CYS A 141 -11.98 4.38 10.19
C CYS A 141 -10.74 5.29 10.21
N SER A 142 -10.69 6.21 9.25
CA SER A 142 -9.72 7.30 9.26
C SER A 142 -10.19 8.32 10.29
N SER A 143 -9.45 8.35 11.39
CA SER A 143 -9.42 9.38 12.41
C SER A 143 -9.38 10.78 11.78
N ASN A 144 -10.54 11.45 11.72
CA ASN A 144 -10.70 12.89 11.98
C ASN A 144 -12.13 13.36 11.66
N ALA A 145 -12.97 13.40 12.69
CA ALA A 145 -14.11 14.32 12.76
C ALA A 145 -14.19 14.96 14.16
N MET A 146 -13.05 15.48 14.64
CA MET A 146 -13.10 16.73 15.40
C MET A 146 -13.17 17.86 14.38
N THR A 147 -14.37 18.42 14.16
CA THR A 147 -14.64 19.87 13.96
C THR A 147 -16.09 20.02 13.48
N SER A 148 -17.03 20.00 14.42
CA SER A 148 -18.27 20.79 14.37
C SER A 148 -19.07 20.64 15.68
N CYS A 149 -18.44 20.97 16.80
CA CYS A 149 -19.19 21.38 18.00
C CYS A 149 -18.81 22.83 18.30
N SER A 150 -19.77 23.72 18.05
CA SER A 150 -19.72 25.15 18.36
C SER A 150 -19.75 25.38 19.89
N PRO A 151 -19.34 26.56 20.38
CA PRO A 151 -18.93 26.76 21.76
C PRO A 151 -20.13 27.03 22.67
N ALA A 152 -20.52 26.07 23.50
CA ALA A 152 -21.48 26.32 24.56
C ALA A 152 -21.45 25.24 25.65
N GLN A 153 -20.31 25.05 26.33
CA GLN A 153 -20.31 24.50 27.70
C GLN A 153 -18.96 24.74 28.37
N GLN A 154 -18.90 25.87 29.06
CA GLN A 154 -17.99 26.09 30.18
C GLN A 154 -18.39 25.13 31.31
N ALA A 155 -17.42 24.52 31.98
CA ALA A 155 -17.10 24.84 33.38
C ALA A 155 -16.25 23.76 34.06
N ALA A 156 -15.29 24.26 34.85
CA ALA A 156 -14.75 23.71 36.08
C ALA A 156 -13.81 22.50 36.02
N ALA A 157 -12.51 22.77 36.22
CA ALA A 157 -11.71 22.33 37.38
C ALA A 157 -10.22 22.60 37.07
N THR A 158 -9.68 23.77 37.39
CA THR A 158 -8.91 24.08 38.62
C THR A 158 -7.77 23.11 38.98
N ALA A 159 -6.55 23.61 38.75
CA ALA A 159 -5.44 23.75 39.70
C ALA A 159 -4.50 22.57 40.03
N ALA A 160 -3.28 23.01 40.41
CA ALA A 160 -2.12 22.31 40.97
C ALA A 160 -1.14 21.71 39.92
N ALA A 161 0.02 22.35 39.66
CA ALA A 161 1.25 22.38 40.49
C ALA A 161 1.93 20.99 40.50
N ALA A 162 3.24 20.80 40.43
CA ALA A 162 4.45 21.58 40.22
C ALA A 162 5.59 20.52 40.05
N THR A 163 6.78 20.94 39.57
CA THR A 163 8.12 20.40 39.90
C THR A 163 8.38 18.88 39.63
N GLU A 164 9.48 18.41 39.04
CA GLU A 164 10.84 18.45 39.57
C GLU A 164 11.73 17.60 38.64
N ALA A 165 12.85 18.15 38.19
CA ALA A 165 13.96 17.37 37.63
C ALA A 165 14.73 16.69 38.79
N PRO A 166 15.39 15.55 38.56
CA PRO A 166 16.86 15.64 38.56
C PRO A 166 17.58 14.64 37.63
N ALA A 167 18.71 15.09 37.09
CA ALA A 167 19.91 14.26 36.83
C ALA A 167 20.89 14.48 38.02
N PRO A 168 22.12 13.93 38.11
CA PRO A 168 22.84 12.96 37.26
C PRO A 168 23.66 11.88 38.04
N ALA A 169 24.24 10.91 37.32
CA ALA A 169 25.52 10.20 37.60
C ALA A 169 25.64 9.06 36.56
N GLY A 170 26.77 8.64 35.98
CA GLY A 170 28.19 8.95 36.16
C GLY A 170 28.99 7.75 35.62
N ASN A 171 29.86 8.02 34.63
CA ASN A 171 31.09 7.30 34.24
C ASN A 171 31.09 5.80 33.85
N ALA A 172 31.64 5.50 32.66
CA ALA A 172 32.71 4.49 32.49
C ALA A 172 33.34 4.58 31.08
N LEU A 173 34.65 4.83 31.10
CA LEU A 173 35.60 4.75 29.98
C LEU A 173 35.79 3.31 29.51
N GLY A 174 36.20 3.14 28.25
CA GLY A 174 36.63 1.84 27.70
C GLY A 174 37.08 1.94 26.25
N GLU A 175 38.29 2.47 26.04
CA GLU A 175 39.04 2.44 24.79
C GLU A 175 39.40 1.00 24.40
N GLY A 176 39.46 0.72 23.10
CA GLY A 176 39.86 -0.58 22.55
C GLY A 176 40.06 -0.54 21.04
N GLU A 177 41.20 0.00 20.61
CA GLU A 177 41.76 -0.10 19.26
C GLU A 177 42.00 -1.56 18.82
N GLY A 178 41.98 -1.85 17.51
CA GLY A 178 42.59 -3.08 16.98
C GLY A 178 42.16 -3.63 15.60
N GLN A 179 42.49 -2.90 14.52
CA GLN A 179 42.96 -3.33 13.17
C GLN A 179 42.33 -4.55 12.40
N PRO A 180 42.13 -4.43 11.05
CA PRO A 180 41.48 -5.44 10.20
C PRO A 180 42.46 -6.48 9.60
N ARG A 181 41.95 -7.67 9.22
CA ARG A 181 42.65 -8.58 8.28
C ARG A 181 41.72 -9.39 7.36
N HIS A 182 42.09 -9.31 6.08
CA HIS A 182 42.16 -10.36 5.05
C HIS A 182 40.90 -10.85 4.29
N ILE A 183 40.95 -10.53 2.99
CA ILE A 183 40.34 -11.22 1.84
C ILE A 183 41.14 -12.50 1.54
N PRO A 184 40.48 -13.56 1.03
CA PRO A 184 41.03 -14.28 -0.12
C PRO A 184 40.01 -14.40 -1.26
N GLN A 185 40.53 -14.25 -2.49
CA GLN A 185 39.84 -14.55 -3.74
C GLN A 185 39.77 -16.06 -3.95
N GLY A 186 38.67 -16.50 -4.55
CA GLY A 186 38.47 -17.80 -5.21
C GLY A 186 37.50 -17.61 -6.35
#